data_AF-A0A8X6PAR7-F1
#
_entry.id   AF-A0A8X6PAR7-F1
#
_cell.length_a   1.000
_cell.length_b   1.000
_cell.length_c   1.000
_cell.angle_alpha   90.00
_cell.angle_beta   90.00
_cell.angle_gamma   90.00
#
_symmetry.space_group_name_H-M   'P 1'
#
loop_
_entity.id
_entity.type
_entity.pdbx_description
1 polymer ?
#
loop_
_entity_poly.entity_id
_entity_poly.type
_entity_poly.pdbx_seq_one_letter_code
_entity_poly.pdbx_strand_id
1 'polypeptide(L)'
;MHLLESPYKTNCTDYEDLWRKNNKTGPRSQEMCKEWCKWNIYKSCNDCERGLSMLQKPKKVCTSSRLFSVYALNIVVDDTSNF
;
A
#
# COMPACT_ATOMS: atom_id res chain seq x y z
N MET A 1 -34.37 18.10 -6.30
CA MET A 1 -32.99 17.83 -5.84
C MET A 1 -32.74 18.72 -4.63
N HIS A 2 -32.70 18.16 -3.42
CA HIS A 2 -32.31 18.88 -2.21
C HIS A 2 -30.86 18.55 -1.88
N LEU A 3 -29.99 19.56 -1.83
CA LEU A 3 -28.65 19.41 -1.28
C LEU A 3 -28.74 19.39 0.25
N LEU A 4 -27.88 18.59 0.90
CA LEU A 4 -27.73 18.65 2.35
C LEU A 4 -27.07 19.98 2.74
N GLU A 5 -27.58 20.62 3.78
CA GLU A 5 -26.99 21.83 4.35
C GLU A 5 -25.58 21.52 4.89
N SER A 6 -24.65 22.43 4.63
CA SER A 6 -23.26 22.31 5.08
C SER A 6 -23.14 22.67 6.57
N PRO A 7 -22.36 21.93 7.37
CA PRO A 7 -21.59 20.74 7.02
C PRO A 7 -22.45 19.48 7.10
N TYR A 8 -22.51 18.72 6.01
CA TYR A 8 -23.17 17.43 6.01
C TYR A 8 -22.24 16.37 6.62
N LYS A 9 -22.81 15.48 7.43
CA LYS A 9 -22.06 14.38 8.04
C LYS A 9 -21.52 13.46 6.95
N THR A 10 -20.20 13.40 6.81
CA THR A 10 -19.52 12.42 5.96
C THR A 10 -18.88 11.33 6.82
N ASN A 11 -18.64 10.17 6.22
CA ASN A 11 -17.79 9.12 6.79
C ASN A 11 -16.43 9.09 6.06
N CYS A 12 -15.97 10.25 5.58
CA CYS A 12 -14.69 10.37 4.90
C CYS A 12 -13.58 10.53 5.94
N THR A 13 -12.45 9.90 5.68
CA THR A 13 -11.24 10.10 6.46
C THR A 13 -10.44 11.25 5.85
N ASP A 14 -10.07 12.25 6.67
CA ASP A 14 -9.14 13.30 6.26
C ASP A 14 -7.69 12.80 6.40
N TYR A 15 -7.20 12.15 5.34
CA TYR A 15 -5.84 11.60 5.29
C TYR A 15 -4.76 12.69 5.36
N GLU A 16 -5.01 13.89 4.86
CA GLU A 16 -4.07 15.00 4.91
C GLU A 16 -3.88 15.48 6.35
N ASP A 17 -4.98 15.65 7.08
CA ASP A 17 -4.92 16.07 8.47
C ASP A 17 -4.30 15.00 9.38
N LEU A 18 -4.67 13.73 9.18
CA LEU A 18 -4.04 12.61 9.88
C LEU A 18 -2.53 12.54 9.63
N TRP A 19 -2.10 12.69 8.37
CA TRP A 19 -0.68 12.67 8.02
C TRP A 19 0.09 13.82 8.68
N ARG A 20 -0.46 15.04 8.67
CA ARG A 20 0.13 16.19 9.38
C ARG A 20 0.24 15.94 10.89
N LYS A 21 -0.83 15.44 11.52
CA LYS A 21 -0.86 15.13 12.97
C LYS A 21 0.12 14.01 13.34
N ASN A 22 0.35 13.07 12.44
CA ASN A 22 1.25 11.94 12.65
C ASN A 22 2.69 12.23 12.17
N ASN A 23 3.18 13.45 12.38
CA ASN A 23 4.54 13.87 12.01
C ASN A 23 4.91 13.58 10.54
N LYS A 24 3.94 13.73 9.62
CA LYS A 24 4.11 13.45 8.19
C LYS A 24 4.52 11.99 7.90
N THR A 25 4.01 11.05 8.70
CA THR A 25 4.21 9.61 8.50
C THR A 25 2.88 8.88 8.30
N GLY A 26 2.93 7.77 7.56
CA GLY A 26 1.75 6.95 7.26
C GLY A 26 1.08 7.29 5.91
N PRO A 27 -0.11 6.72 5.65
CA PRO A 27 -0.80 6.86 4.38
C PRO A 27 -1.45 8.24 4.20
N ARG A 28 -1.29 8.80 3.00
CA ARG A 28 -1.84 10.11 2.61
C ARG A 28 -3.05 10.00 1.65
N SER A 29 -3.46 8.78 1.32
CA SER A 29 -4.67 8.50 0.55
C SER A 29 -5.30 7.18 0.98
N GLN A 30 -6.51 6.92 0.51
CA GLN A 30 -7.21 5.66 0.76
C GLN A 30 -6.46 4.47 0.14
N GLU A 31 -5.93 4.63 -1.07
CA GLU A 31 -5.17 3.62 -1.80
C GLU A 31 -3.87 3.30 -1.05
N MET A 32 -3.16 4.32 -0.58
CA MET A 32 -1.96 4.14 0.22
C MET A 32 -2.27 3.45 1.55
N CYS A 33 -3.42 3.72 2.17
CA CYS A 33 -3.87 3.04 3.37
C CYS A 33 -4.08 1.54 3.13
N LYS A 34 -4.76 1.17 2.03
CA LYS A 34 -4.96 -0.23 1.63
C LYS A 34 -3.63 -0.94 1.40
N GLU A 35 -2.69 -0.32 0.68
CA GLU A 35 -1.37 -0.89 0.42
C GLU A 35 -0.52 -1.00 1.69
N TRP A 36 -0.59 -0.02 2.58
CA TRP A 36 0.12 -0.06 3.85
C TRP A 36 -0.38 -1.18 4.77
N CYS A 37 -1.70 -1.45 4.77
CA CYS A 37 -2.29 -2.59 5.46
C CYS A 37 -1.75 -3.92 4.92
N LYS A 38 -1.76 -4.11 3.59
CA LYS A 38 -1.18 -5.29 2.95
C LYS A 38 0.29 -5.44 3.32
N TRP A 39 1.07 -4.37 3.24
CA TRP A 39 2.49 -4.40 3.58
C TRP A 39 2.76 -4.81 5.01
N ASN A 40 2.00 -4.30 5.99
CA ASN A 40 2.16 -4.70 7.39
C ASN A 40 1.96 -6.21 7.58
N ILE A 41 1.00 -6.80 6.86
CA ILE A 41 0.77 -8.26 6.84
C ILE A 41 1.93 -8.98 6.13
N TYR A 42 2.36 -8.50 4.96
CA TYR A 42 3.46 -9.14 4.22
C TYR A 42 4.77 -9.10 4.99
N LYS A 43 5.07 -7.98 5.66
CA LYS A 43 6.26 -7.80 6.50
C LYS A 43 6.22 -8.67 7.74
N SER A 44 5.04 -8.92 8.32
CA SER A 44 4.95 -9.86 9.45
C SER A 44 5.14 -11.31 9.01
N CYS A 45 4.72 -11.66 7.79
CA CYS A 45 4.93 -12.99 7.21
C CYS A 45 6.34 -13.21 6.62
N ASN A 46 6.93 -12.17 6.02
CA ASN A 46 8.21 -12.22 5.34
C ASN A 46 9.06 -11.08 5.87
N ASP A 47 10.31 -11.35 6.22
CA ASP A 47 11.29 -10.31 6.60
C ASP A 47 11.78 -9.51 5.36
N CYS A 48 10.88 -9.22 4.40
CA CYS A 48 11.10 -8.44 3.19
C CYS A 48 9.78 -7.84 2.66
N GLU A 49 9.91 -6.83 1.80
CA GLU A 49 8.83 -5.99 1.27
C GLU A 49 8.64 -6.27 -0.24
N ARG A 50 7.41 -6.18 -0.77
CA ARG A 50 7.21 -6.25 -2.23
C ARG A 50 7.76 -4.98 -2.90
N GLY A 51 8.52 -5.15 -3.99
CA GLY A 51 9.14 -4.06 -4.74
C GLY A 51 8.14 -3.10 -5.40
N LEU A 52 6.94 -3.57 -5.73
CA LEU A 52 5.83 -2.76 -6.23
C LEU A 52 4.91 -2.37 -5.07
N SER A 53 5.33 -1.42 -4.24
CA SER A 53 4.47 -0.86 -3.19
C SER A 53 4.45 0.67 -3.27
N MET A 54 3.32 1.26 -2.92
CA MET A 54 3.15 2.73 -2.82
C MET A 54 3.88 3.32 -1.59
N LEU A 55 4.77 2.55 -0.97
CA LEU A 55 5.49 2.97 0.23
C LEU A 55 6.71 3.79 -0.14
N GLN A 56 6.87 4.88 0.61
CA GLN A 56 7.99 5.77 0.44
C GLN A 56 9.25 5.09 1.01
N LYS A 57 10.08 4.55 0.12
CA LYS A 57 11.40 3.91 0.38
C LYS A 57 11.31 2.54 1.08
N PRO A 58 11.11 1.44 0.33
CA PRO A 58 11.18 0.10 0.90
C PRO A 58 12.60 -0.20 1.41
N LYS A 59 12.73 -0.78 2.61
CA LYS A 59 14.05 -1.04 3.22
C LYS A 59 14.71 -2.31 2.68
N LYS A 60 13.94 -3.39 2.55
CA LYS A 60 14.43 -4.72 2.15
C LYS A 60 13.45 -5.35 1.18
N VAL A 61 13.67 -5.18 -0.11
CA VAL A 61 12.79 -5.73 -1.15
C VAL A 61 12.97 -7.24 -1.27
N CYS A 62 11.88 -8.02 -1.33
CA CYS A 62 11.93 -9.44 -1.62
C CYS A 62 12.45 -9.65 -3.04
N THR A 63 13.61 -10.29 -3.20
CA THR A 63 14.11 -10.76 -4.49
C THR A 63 13.37 -12.03 -4.91
N SER A 64 13.26 -12.26 -6.23
CA SER A 64 12.46 -13.35 -6.82
C SER A 64 12.79 -14.71 -6.21
N SER A 65 14.03 -14.97 -5.80
CA SER A 65 14.46 -16.23 -5.18
C SER A 65 13.81 -16.58 -3.83
N ARG A 66 13.13 -15.63 -3.15
CA ARG A 66 12.35 -15.90 -1.92
C ARG A 66 10.83 -15.80 -2.09
N LEU A 67 10.34 -15.42 -3.27
CA LEU A 67 8.89 -15.31 -3.55
C LEU A 67 8.27 -16.65 -4.00
N PHE A 68 9.09 -17.65 -4.36
CA PHE A 68 8.65 -18.90 -4.97
C PHE A 68 8.23 -20.03 -4.00
N SER A 69 8.18 -19.83 -2.69
CA SER A 69 7.79 -20.94 -1.80
C SER A 69 6.30 -21.03 -1.49
N VAL A 70 5.46 -20.05 -1.88
CA VAL A 70 4.04 -20.06 -1.49
C VAL A 70 3.05 -20.01 -2.67
N TYR A 71 3.46 -19.60 -3.87
CA TYR A 71 2.56 -19.54 -5.03
C TYR A 71 3.18 -20.14 -6.29
N ALA A 72 3.39 -21.46 -6.26
CA ALA A 72 3.27 -22.33 -7.43
C ALA A 72 1.84 -22.35 -8.00
N LEU A 73 1.14 -21.21 -8.03
CA LEU A 73 -0.22 -21.06 -8.55
C LEU A 73 -0.29 -19.77 -9.39
N ASN A 74 0.19 -19.90 -10.63
CA ASN A 74 -0.32 -19.22 -11.83
C ASN A 74 -0.34 -17.69 -11.87
N ILE A 75 0.81 -17.02 -11.75
CA ILE A 75 0.99 -15.73 -12.43
C ILE A 75 2.34 -15.76 -13.15
N VAL A 76 2.27 -15.98 -14.46
CA VAL A 76 3.38 -15.68 -15.38
C VAL A 76 3.55 -14.16 -15.39
N VAL A 77 4.64 -13.66 -14.83
CA VAL A 77 5.14 -12.33 -15.17
C VAL A 77 6.38 -12.56 -16.01
N ASP A 78 6.18 -12.44 -17.31
CA ASP A 78 7.21 -12.48 -18.35
C ASP A 78 8.05 -11.20 -18.25
N ASP A 79 9.25 -11.31 -17.68
CA ASP A 79 10.27 -10.26 -17.80
C ASP A 79 11.03 -10.48 -19.11
N THR A 80 10.39 -10.12 -20.23
CA THR A 80 11.11 -9.76 -21.44
C THR A 80 10.63 -8.41 -21.92
N SER A 81 11.43 -7.36 -21.67
CA SER A 81 11.59 -6.22 -22.58
C SER A 81 12.74 -5.34 -22.10
N ASN A 82 13.89 -5.51 -22.75
CA ASN A 82 14.87 -4.44 -22.94
C ASN A 82 14.16 -3.19 -23.49
N PHE A 83 14.43 -2.02 -22.91
CA PHE A 83 14.61 -0.76 -23.62
C PHE A 83 15.48 0.19 -22.80
#